data_AF-A0A1F2S7K1-F1
#
_entry.id   AF-A0A1F2S7K1-F1
#
_cell.length_a   1.000
_cell.length_b   1.000
_cell.length_c   1.000
_cell.angle_alpha   90.00
_cell.angle_beta   90.00
_cell.angle_gamma   90.00
#
_symmetry.space_group_name_H-M   'P 1'
#
loop_
_entity.id
_entity.type
_entity.pdbx_description
1 polymer ?
#
loop_
_entity_poly.entity_id
_entity_poly.type
_entity_poly.pdbx_seq_one_letter_code
_entity_poly.pdbx_strand_id
1 'polypeptide(L)' 'MSLVTTAMYQMGLAVRPGEVAPPPDLLAAQETIELLTILQQKTKGNLTKEEEQLLTNGLYELRMVFVELSRKAGRGR' A
#
# COMPACT_ATOMS: atom_id res chain seq x y z
N MET A 1 4.33 -13.63 1.59
CA MET A 1 4.36 -12.15 1.71
C MET A 1 2.92 -11.65 1.73
N SER A 2 2.60 -10.67 2.57
CA SER A 2 1.28 -10.02 2.57
C SER A 2 1.21 -8.99 1.43
N LEU A 3 0.02 -8.78 0.84
CA LEU A 3 -0.24 -7.73 -0.16
C LEU A 3 0.10 -6.33 0.37
N VAL A 4 -0.03 -6.11 1.68
CA VAL A 4 0.41 -4.87 2.34
C VAL A 4 1.92 -4.67 2.21
N THR A 5 2.70 -5.73 2.42
CA THR A 5 4.16 -5.71 2.27
C THR A 5 4.57 -5.48 0.82
N THR A 6 3.82 -6.04 -0.15
CA THR A 6 4.03 -5.81 -1.58
C THR A 6 3.81 -4.34 -1.95
N ALA A 7 2.73 -3.72 -1.47
CA ALA A 7 2.46 -2.30 -1.71
C ALA A 7 3.55 -1.39 -1.10
N MET A 8 4.03 -1.71 0.11
CA MET A 8 5.17 -1.00 0.73
C MET A 8 6.46 -1.13 -0.08
N TYR A 9 6.73 -2.29 -0.65
CA TYR A 9 7.90 -2.50 -1.51
C TYR A 9 7.81 -1.70 -2.80
N GLN A 10 6.65 -1.70 -3.48
CA GLN A 10 6.39 -0.89 -4.68
C GLN A 10 6.53 0.61 -4.39
N MET A 11 6.16 1.05 -3.19
CA MET A 11 6.36 2.43 -2.73
C MET A 11 7.80 2.77 -2.32
N GLY A 12 8.75 1.84 -2.47
CA GLY A 12 10.16 2.04 -2.11
C GLY A 12 10.41 2.14 -0.60
N LEU A 13 9.45 1.71 0.23
CA LEU A 13 9.54 1.79 1.69
C LEU A 13 10.12 0.53 2.36
N ALA A 14 10.03 -0.61 1.69
CA ALA A 14 10.56 -1.87 2.20
C ALA A 14 11.95 -2.12 1.61
N VAL A 15 12.98 -1.66 2.31
CA VAL A 15 14.38 -1.83 1.92
C VAL A 15 15.10 -2.65 2.97
N ARG A 16 15.87 -3.66 2.56
CA ARG A 16 16.72 -4.41 3.49
C ARG A 16 17.88 -3.51 3.95
N PRO A 17 18.39 -3.67 5.18
CA PRO A 17 19.58 -2.96 5.62
C PRO A 17 20.74 -3.22 4.64
N GLY A 18 21.25 -2.16 4.01
CA GLY A 18 22.35 -2.24 3.02
C GLY A 18 21.92 -2.24 1.55
N GLU A 19 20.62 -2.24 1.23
CA GLU A 19 20.13 -2.09 -0.15
C GLU A 19 19.78 -0.63 -0.47
N VAL A 20 19.93 -0.24 -1.74
CA VAL A 20 19.41 1.03 -2.26
C VAL A 20 17.92 0.85 -2.52
N ALA A 21 17.09 1.73 -1.95
CA ALA A 21 15.65 1.72 -2.20
C ALA A 21 15.39 1.84 -3.71
N PRO A 22 14.66 0.89 -4.34
CA PRO A 22 14.26 1.07 -5.73
C PRO A 22 13.39 2.34 -5.85
N PRO A 23 13.44 3.04 -7.00
CA PRO A 23 12.57 4.19 -7.22
C PRO A 23 11.10 3.75 -7.07
N PRO A 24 10.26 4.53 -6.38
CA PRO A 24 8.89 4.14 -6.12
C PRO A 24 8.09 3.99 -7.42
N ASP A 25 7.49 2.82 -7.62
CA ASP A 25 6.52 2.55 -8.68
C ASP A 25 5.11 2.84 -8.14
N LEU A 26 4.69 4.08 -8.33
CA LEU A 26 3.39 4.55 -7.87
C LEU A 26 2.24 3.87 -8.64
N LEU A 27 2.43 3.50 -9.91
CA LEU A 27 1.38 2.84 -10.67
C LEU A 27 1.11 1.44 -10.08
N ALA A 28 2.16 0.65 -9.88
CA ALA A 28 2.05 -0.68 -9.28
C ALA A 28 1.50 -0.62 -7.83
N ALA A 29 1.90 0.39 -7.05
CA ALA A 29 1.37 0.61 -5.71
C ALA A 29 -0.13 0.94 -5.74
N GLN A 30 -0.59 1.77 -6.69
CA GLN A 30 -2.00 2.11 -6.85
C GLN A 30 -2.84 0.87 -7.18
N GLU A 31 -2.41 0.05 -8.14
CA GLU A 31 -3.11 -1.19 -8.52
C GLU A 31 -3.26 -2.14 -7.33
N THR A 32 -2.22 -2.25 -6.50
CA THR A 32 -2.24 -3.08 -5.30
C THR A 32 -3.21 -2.53 -4.23
N ILE A 33 -3.27 -1.21 -4.05
CA ILE A 33 -4.25 -0.56 -3.15
C ILE A 33 -5.68 -0.76 -3.66
N GLU A 34 -5.91 -0.68 -4.97
CA GLU A 34 -7.21 -0.95 -5.61
C GLU A 34 -7.63 -2.40 -5.41
N LEU A 35 -6.71 -3.36 -5.62
CA LEU A 35 -6.99 -4.77 -5.36
C LEU A 35 -7.36 -5.03 -3.90
N LEU A 36 -6.60 -4.47 -2.94
CA LEU A 36 -6.91 -4.56 -1.52
C LEU A 36 -8.28 -3.93 -1.18
N THR A 37 -8.64 -2.84 -1.87
CA THR A 37 -9.95 -2.19 -1.72
C THR A 37 -11.08 -3.09 -2.23
N ILE A 38 -10.89 -3.75 -3.38
CA ILE A 38 -11.85 -4.72 -3.91
C ILE A 38 -12.00 -5.91 -2.96
N LEU A 39 -10.89 -6.42 -2.40
CA LEU A 39 -10.91 -7.49 -1.42
C LEU A 39 -11.70 -7.10 -0.18
N GLN A 40 -11.45 -5.93 0.41
CA GLN A 40 -12.22 -5.41 1.54
C GLN A 40 -13.73 -5.38 1.26
N GLN A 41 -14.12 -4.91 0.07
CA GLN A 41 -15.52 -4.88 -0.32
C GLN A 41 -16.12 -6.28 -0.46
N LYS A 42 -15.40 -7.21 -1.09
CA LYS A 42 -15.88 -8.58 -1.33
C LYS A 42 -15.88 -9.45 -0.08
N THR A 43 -15.03 -9.16 0.90
CA THR A 43 -14.94 -9.93 2.15
C THR A 43 -15.76 -9.31 3.29
N LYS A 44 -16.39 -8.15 3.08
CA LYS A 44 -17.23 -7.50 4.09
C LYS A 44 -18.31 -8.46 4.61
N GLY A 45 -18.40 -8.58 5.94
CA GLY A 45 -19.31 -9.50 6.62
C GLY A 45 -18.80 -10.94 6.75
N ASN A 46 -17.67 -11.27 6.12
CA ASN A 46 -16.98 -12.56 6.26
C ASN A 46 -15.68 -12.46 7.09
N LEU A 47 -15.31 -11.26 7.54
CA LEU A 47 -14.12 -11.00 8.34
C LEU A 47 -14.46 -11.00 9.83
N THR A 48 -13.51 -11.43 10.66
CA THR A 48 -13.53 -11.12 12.09
C THR A 48 -13.30 -9.62 12.31
N LYS A 49 -13.59 -9.12 13.51
CA LYS A 49 -13.34 -7.70 13.85
C LYS A 49 -11.86 -7.36 13.72
N GLU A 50 -10.99 -8.29 14.14
CA GLU A 50 -9.55 -8.14 14.07
C GLU A 50 -9.06 -8.05 12.61
N GLU A 51 -9.58 -8.90 11.73
CA GLU A 51 -9.25 -8.89 10.29
C GLU A 51 -9.76 -7.63 9.59
N GLU A 52 -10.99 -7.20 9.90
CA GLU A 52 -11.56 -5.96 9.36
C GLU A 52 -10.75 -4.74 9.79
N GLN A 53 -10.36 -4.67 11.07
CA GLN A 53 -9.54 -3.59 11.60
C GLN A 53 -8.15 -3.59 10.97
N LEU A 54 -7.51 -4.76 10.84
CA LEU A 54 -6.19 -4.90 10.21
C LEU A 54 -6.22 -4.43 8.75
N LEU A 55 -7.21 -4.87 7.98
CA LEU A 55 -7.34 -4.52 6.57
C LEU A 55 -7.65 -3.03 6.40
N THR A 56 -8.51 -2.46 7.25
CA THR A 56 -8.87 -1.05 7.22
C THR A 56 -7.69 -0.14 7.57
N ASN A 57 -6.97 -0.46 8.66
CA ASN A 57 -5.80 0.29 9.08
C ASN A 57 -4.68 0.21 8.02
N GLY A 58 -4.42 -0.99 7.49
CA GLY A 58 -3.44 -1.18 6.42
C GLY A 58 -3.77 -0.39 5.16
N LEU A 59 -5.02 -0.43 4.69
CA LEU A 59 -5.47 0.37 3.55
C LEU A 59 -5.34 1.88 3.80
N TYR A 60 -5.65 2.35 5.01
CA TYR A 60 -5.51 3.75 5.37
C TYR A 60 -4.04 4.20 5.31
N GLU A 61 -3.13 3.46 5.93
CA GLU A 61 -1.70 3.76 5.92
C GLU A 61 -1.13 3.78 4.50
N LEU A 62 -1.45 2.76 3.69
CA LEU A 62 -0.98 2.69 2.29
C LEU A 62 -1.46 3.89 1.47
N ARG A 63 -2.72 4.31 1.63
CA ARG A 63 -3.27 5.49 0.92
C ARG A 63 -2.60 6.79 1.35
N MET A 64 -2.35 6.96 2.64
CA MET A 64 -1.67 8.15 3.17
C MET A 64 -0.26 8.29 2.60
N VAL A 65 0.52 7.19 2.65
CA VAL A 65 1.86 7.13 2.08
C VAL A 65 1.82 7.40 0.58
N PHE A 66 0.92 6.75 -0.14
CA PHE A 66 0.77 6.92 -1.58
C PHE A 66 0.56 8.39 -1.95
N VAL A 67 -0.38 9.09 -1.30
CA VAL A 67 -0.64 10.51 -1.54
C VAL A 67 0.59 11.37 -1.25
N GLU A 68 1.33 11.08 -0.19
CA GLU A 68 2.58 11.80 0.13
C GLU A 68 3.62 11.62 -0.99
N LEU A 69 3.82 10.38 -1.45
CA LEU A 69 4.78 10.07 -2.51
C LEU A 69 4.34 10.66 -3.86
N SER A 70 3.06 10.58 -4.23
CA SER A 70 2.52 11.20 -5.45
C SER A 70 2.71 12.71 -5.44
N ARG A 71 2.52 13.37 -4.28
CA ARG A 71 2.80 14.82 -4.13
C ARG A 71 4.28 15.15 -4.25
N LYS A 72 5.20 14.26 -3.82
CA LYS A 72 6.64 14.45 -4.00
C LYS A 72 7.04 14.26 -5.48
N ALA A 73 6.52 13.22 -6.13
CA ALA A 73 6.79 12.94 -7.55
C ALA A 73 6.25 14.05 -8.48
N GLY A 74 5.07 14.61 -8.19
CA GLY A 74 4.49 15.71 -8.96
C GLY A 74 5.17 17.07 -8.78
N ARG A 75 5.95 17.26 -7.70
CA ARG A 75 6.71 18.49 -7.43
C ARG A 75 8.10 18.52 -8.09
N GLY A 76 8.54 17.42 -8.67
CA GLY A 76 9.81 17.30 -9.38
C GLY A 76 9.70 17.39 -10.91
N ARG A 77 8.56 17.82 -11.45
CA ARG A 77 8.32 18.06 -12.87
C ARG A 77 8.21 19.54 -13.19
#